data_AF-A0A967T6N1-F1
#
_entry.id   AF-A0A967T6N1-F1
#
_cell.length_a   1.000
_cell.length_b   1.000
_cell.length_c   1.000
_cell.angle_alpha   90.00
_cell.angle_beta   90.00
_cell.angle_gamma   90.00
#
_symmetry.space_group_name_H-M   'P 1'
#
loop_
_entity.id
_entity.type
_entity.pdbx_description
1 polymer ?
#
loop_
_entity_poly.entity_id
_entity_poly.type
_entity_poly.pdbx_seq_one_letter_code
_entity_poly.pdbx_strand_id
1 'polypeptide(L)'
;VRLPGGSNALAGLTLFQPDFQADPVGAGDSASTTTDDTIAPHVYWVQNEQDWAWGVGLYFPFNDVVEWPADWAGRLEVENVEINIGYLSFSGAYAVNDNLSFGGSLLYIRGEATLEKDTDALAGF
;
A
#
# COMPACT_ATOMS: atom_id res chain seq x y z
N VAL A 1 17.22 -5.90 25.55
CA VAL A 1 17.28 -7.36 25.76
C VAL A 1 18.17 -7.94 24.68
N ARG A 2 19.35 -8.45 25.04
CA ARG A 2 20.20 -9.22 24.12
C ARG A 2 19.47 -10.51 23.77
N LEU A 3 19.10 -10.67 22.51
CA LEU A 3 18.42 -11.88 22.06
C LEU A 3 19.48 -12.93 21.72
N PRO A 4 19.28 -14.21 22.13
CA PRO A 4 20.07 -15.30 21.58
C PRO A 4 20.02 -15.24 20.05
N GLY A 5 21.16 -15.50 19.39
CA GLY A 5 21.24 -15.45 17.93
C GLY A 5 20.15 -16.33 17.29
N GLY A 6 19.47 -15.79 16.26
CA GLY A 6 18.36 -16.51 15.63
C GLY A 6 17.57 -15.69 14.61
N SER A 7 16.97 -16.40 13.67
CA SER A 7 16.09 -15.86 12.63
C SER A 7 14.62 -16.01 13.02
N ASN A 8 13.82 -14.99 12.77
CA ASN A 8 12.37 -15.02 12.86
C ASN A 8 11.77 -14.53 11.54
N ALA A 9 10.64 -15.12 11.15
CA ALA A 9 9.89 -14.68 9.98
C ALA A 9 8.40 -14.57 10.35
N LEU A 10 7.73 -13.60 9.72
CA LEU A 10 6.30 -13.37 9.83
C LEU A 10 5.76 -13.20 8.41
N ALA A 11 4.68 -13.89 8.08
CA ALA A 11 3.91 -13.65 6.88
C ALA A 11 2.44 -13.53 7.25
N GLY A 12 1.71 -12.67 6.55
CA GLY A 12 0.31 -12.44 6.82
C GLY A 12 -0.40 -11.77 5.66
N LEU A 13 -1.71 -11.68 5.81
CA LEU A 13 -2.60 -11.00 4.88
C LEU A 13 -3.32 -9.92 5.67
N THR A 14 -3.50 -8.76 5.06
CA THR A 14 -4.33 -7.69 5.59
C THR A 14 -5.49 -7.45 4.63
N LEU A 15 -6.71 -7.38 5.17
CA LEU A 15 -7.88 -7.00 4.40
C LEU A 15 -8.06 -5.50 4.51
N PHE A 16 -8.15 -4.83 3.37
CA PHE A 16 -8.43 -3.41 3.28
C PHE A 16 -9.76 -3.21 2.57
N GLN A 17 -10.60 -2.36 3.14
CA GLN A 17 -11.82 -1.91 2.48
C GLN A 17 -11.61 -0.44 2.11
N PRO A 18 -11.24 -0.14 0.85
CA PRO A 18 -11.04 1.24 0.42
C PRO A 18 -12.38 1.96 0.28
N ASP A 19 -12.47 3.17 0.82
CA ASP A 19 -13.56 4.11 0.56
C ASP A 19 -12.97 5.40 -0.01
N PHE A 20 -13.21 5.64 -1.30
CA PHE A 20 -12.78 6.84 -1.98
C PHE A 20 -14.01 7.66 -2.39
N GLN A 21 -13.99 8.95 -2.06
CA GLN A 21 -15.03 9.91 -2.42
C GLN A 21 -14.41 10.98 -3.33
N ALA A 22 -15.07 11.27 -4.45
CA ALA A 22 -14.68 12.36 -5.34
C ALA A 22 -15.78 13.44 -5.40
N ASP A 23 -15.36 14.68 -5.19
CA ASP A 23 -16.16 15.89 -5.34
C ASP A 23 -15.78 16.61 -6.64
N PRO A 24 -16.54 16.45 -7.74
CA PRO A 24 -16.25 17.16 -8.97
C PRO A 24 -16.48 18.67 -8.82
N VAL A 25 -15.48 19.48 -9.20
CA VAL A 25 -15.56 20.94 -9.13
C VAL A 25 -16.64 21.45 -10.11
N GLY A 26 -17.77 21.92 -9.57
CA GLY A 26 -18.82 22.57 -10.34
C GLY A 26 -19.99 21.68 -10.79
N ALA A 27 -20.01 20.39 -10.45
CA ALA A 27 -21.07 19.45 -10.87
C ALA A 27 -22.06 19.04 -9.77
N GLY A 28 -21.89 19.51 -8.52
CA GLY A 28 -22.90 19.45 -7.45
C GLY A 28 -23.07 18.10 -6.75
N ASP A 29 -22.84 16.98 -7.43
CA ASP A 29 -23.02 15.63 -6.87
C ASP A 29 -21.67 14.92 -6.65
N SER A 30 -21.44 14.48 -5.41
CA SER A 30 -20.30 13.65 -4.98
C SER A 30 -20.52 12.19 -5.35
N ALA A 31 -19.48 11.48 -5.81
CA ALA A 31 -19.54 10.03 -6.05
C ALA A 31 -18.63 9.27 -5.07
N SER A 32 -19.09 8.11 -4.62
CA SER A 32 -18.28 7.14 -3.87
C SER A 32 -17.85 5.99 -4.79
N THR A 33 -16.65 5.47 -4.57
CA THR A 33 -16.14 4.30 -5.30
C THR A 33 -16.96 3.03 -5.02
N THR A 34 -16.93 2.06 -5.95
CA THR A 34 -17.53 0.72 -5.76
C THR A 34 -16.49 -0.38 -5.57
N THR A 35 -15.29 -0.01 -5.12
CA THR A 35 -14.14 -0.92 -4.99
C THR A 35 -14.40 -2.05 -3.99
N ASP A 36 -14.03 -3.27 -4.36
CA ASP A 36 -14.12 -4.47 -3.52
C ASP A 36 -13.03 -4.49 -2.42
N ASP A 37 -13.17 -5.39 -1.45
CA ASP A 37 -12.14 -5.59 -0.41
C ASP A 37 -10.81 -6.06 -1.04
N THR A 38 -9.72 -5.35 -0.76
CA THR A 38 -8.37 -5.70 -1.20
C THR A 38 -7.70 -6.66 -0.21
N ILE A 39 -7.04 -7.69 -0.73
CA ILE A 39 -6.12 -8.53 0.05
C ILE A 39 -4.68 -8.06 -0.16
N ALA A 40 -4.06 -7.57 0.91
CA ALA A 40 -2.69 -7.06 0.92
C ALA A 40 -1.74 -8.04 1.64
N PRO A 41 -0.90 -8.79 0.90
CA PRO A 41 0.09 -9.67 1.50
C PRO A 41 1.27 -8.89 2.10
N HIS A 42 1.80 -9.40 3.20
CA HIS A 42 3.04 -8.91 3.79
C HIS A 42 3.92 -10.05 4.31
N VAL A 43 5.22 -9.82 4.25
CA VAL A 43 6.23 -10.72 4.81
C VAL A 43 7.35 -9.90 5.45
N TYR A 44 7.82 -10.37 6.59
CA TYR A 44 8.91 -9.79 7.35
C TYR A 44 9.87 -10.89 7.76
N TRP A 45 11.16 -10.59 7.72
CA TRP A 45 12.21 -11.45 8.25
C TRP A 45 13.16 -10.62 9.09
N VAL A 46 13.59 -11.17 10.23
CA VAL A 46 14.51 -10.53 11.17
C VAL A 46 15.54 -11.56 11.60
N GLN A 47 16.81 -11.15 11.57
CA GLN A 47 17.93 -11.87 12.14
C GLN A 47 18.45 -11.11 13.35
N ASN A 48 18.66 -11.82 14.45
CA ASN A 48 19.35 -11.32 15.63
C ASN A 48 20.71 -11.99 15.74
N GLU A 49 21.72 -11.20 16.07
CA GLU A 49 23.09 -11.64 16.33
C GLU A 49 23.69 -10.80 17.47
N GLN A 50 23.65 -11.37 18.68
CA GLN A 50 24.16 -10.74 19.91
C GLN A 50 23.53 -9.35 20.17
N ASP A 51 24.28 -8.28 19.90
CA ASP A 51 23.86 -6.89 20.08
C ASP A 51 23.18 -6.31 18.84
N TRP A 52 23.25 -6.99 17.70
CA TRP A 52 22.70 -6.52 16.44
C TRP A 52 21.42 -7.24 16.09
N ALA A 53 20.52 -6.51 15.45
CA ALA A 53 19.40 -7.09 14.71
C ALA A 53 19.29 -6.40 13.36
N TRP A 54 18.94 -7.14 12.33
CA TRP A 54 18.59 -6.58 11.03
C TRP A 54 17.41 -7.33 10.45
N GLY A 55 16.63 -6.65 9.63
CA GLY A 55 15.45 -7.25 9.03
C GLY A 55 15.08 -6.63 7.70
N VAL A 56 14.31 -7.39 6.94
CA VAL A 56 13.69 -6.96 5.70
C VAL A 56 12.20 -7.16 5.80
N GLY A 57 11.43 -6.20 5.28
CA GLY A 57 9.99 -6.30 5.17
C GLY A 57 9.55 -5.99 3.74
N LEU A 58 8.63 -6.79 3.22
CA LEU A 58 7.95 -6.57 1.96
C LEU A 58 6.45 -6.51 2.22
N TYR A 59 5.82 -5.45 1.75
CA TYR A 59 4.41 -5.20 1.99
C TYR A 59 3.77 -4.51 0.79
N PHE A 60 2.62 -5.01 0.36
CA PHE A 60 1.84 -4.48 -0.77
C PHE A 60 0.45 -4.06 -0.27
N PRO A 61 0.32 -2.88 0.38
CA PRO A 61 -0.94 -2.41 0.94
C PRO A 61 -2.01 -2.13 -0.09
N PHE A 62 -1.61 -1.66 -1.28
CA PHE A 62 -2.52 -1.24 -2.34
C PHE A 62 -2.13 -1.98 -3.60
N ASN A 63 -3.02 -2.84 -4.06
CA ASN A 63 -2.97 -3.57 -5.32
C ASN A 63 -4.42 -3.67 -5.79
N ASP A 64 -5.02 -2.51 -6.02
CA ASP A 64 -6.46 -2.40 -6.21
C ASP A 64 -6.83 -1.48 -7.36
N VAL A 65 -7.96 -1.80 -7.98
CA VAL A 65 -8.56 -1.04 -9.07
C VAL A 65 -9.73 -0.26 -8.49
N VAL A 66 -9.59 1.06 -8.47
CA VAL A 66 -10.66 1.96 -8.08
C VAL A 66 -11.57 2.17 -9.28
N GLU A 67 -12.70 1.49 -9.29
CA GLU A 67 -13.75 1.60 -10.31
C GLU A 67 -14.78 2.66 -9.90
N TRP A 68 -15.09 3.59 -10.81
CA TRP A 68 -16.15 4.58 -10.64
C TRP A 68 -17.45 4.15 -11.33
N PRO A 69 -18.64 4.48 -10.78
CA PRO A 69 -19.93 4.14 -11.42
C PRO A 69 -20.06 4.74 -12.82
N ALA A 70 -20.56 3.96 -13.80
CA ALA A 70 -20.64 4.38 -15.22
C ALA A 70 -21.47 5.67 -15.48
N ASP A 71 -22.33 6.08 -14.55
CA ASP A 71 -23.17 7.26 -14.62
C ASP A 71 -22.59 8.50 -13.89
N TRP A 72 -21.38 8.42 -13.34
CA TRP A 72 -20.80 9.50 -12.54
C TRP A 72 -20.47 10.75 -13.37
N ALA A 73 -20.60 11.92 -12.74
CA ALA A 73 -20.54 13.23 -13.41
C ALA A 73 -19.20 13.54 -14.11
N GLY A 74 -18.10 12.88 -13.71
CA GLY A 74 -16.77 13.03 -14.28
C GLY A 74 -16.31 11.87 -15.18
N ARG A 75 -17.21 10.99 -15.64
CA ARG A 75 -16.87 9.83 -16.50
C ARG A 75 -16.09 10.17 -17.78
N LEU A 76 -16.13 11.42 -18.22
CA LEU A 76 -15.36 11.90 -19.37
C LEU A 76 -13.89 12.22 -19.02
N GLU A 77 -13.49 12.14 -17.77
CA GLU A 77 -12.16 12.50 -17.27
C GLU A 77 -11.41 11.28 -16.70
N VAL A 78 -12.09 10.41 -15.94
CA VAL A 78 -11.52 9.20 -15.34
C VAL A 78 -12.61 8.12 -15.24
N GLU A 79 -12.30 6.89 -15.62
CA GLU A 79 -13.23 5.75 -15.47
C GLU A 79 -12.67 4.72 -14.49
N ASN A 80 -11.40 4.33 -14.67
CA ASN A 80 -10.71 3.41 -13.78
C ASN A 80 -9.38 4.01 -13.31
N VAL A 81 -9.06 3.82 -12.03
CA VAL A 81 -7.75 4.16 -11.46
C VAL A 81 -7.15 2.92 -10.82
N GLU A 82 -6.14 2.33 -11.44
CA GLU A 82 -5.38 1.24 -10.86
C GLU A 82 -4.23 1.80 -10.01
N ILE A 83 -4.15 1.43 -8.73
CA ILE A 83 -3.11 1.88 -7.81
C ILE A 83 -2.36 0.68 -7.24
N ASN A 84 -1.07 0.61 -7.57
CA ASN A 84 -0.15 -0.41 -7.11
C ASN A 84 0.95 0.22 -6.27
N ILE A 85 1.01 -0.07 -4.97
CA ILE A 85 2.05 0.46 -4.08
C ILE A 85 2.74 -0.68 -3.33
N GLY A 86 4.05 -0.78 -3.53
CA GLY A 86 4.94 -1.71 -2.84
C GLY A 86 5.87 -1.00 -1.87
N TYR A 87 6.07 -1.61 -0.71
CA TYR A 87 6.91 -1.14 0.39
C TYR A 87 8.01 -2.17 0.64
N LEU A 88 9.26 -1.73 0.56
CA LEU A 88 10.43 -2.51 0.92
C LEU A 88 11.14 -1.80 2.07
N SER A 89 11.16 -2.43 3.25
CA SER A 89 11.84 -1.90 4.43
C SER A 89 13.13 -2.68 4.71
N PHE A 90 14.20 -1.95 4.99
CA PHE A 90 15.45 -2.46 5.53
C PHE A 90 15.62 -1.88 6.92
N SER A 91 15.63 -2.72 7.95
CA SER A 91 15.69 -2.29 9.35
C SER A 91 16.96 -2.79 10.01
N GLY A 92 17.52 -1.98 10.89
CA GLY A 92 18.67 -2.34 11.72
C GLY A 92 18.48 -1.82 13.13
N ALA A 93 18.92 -2.59 14.11
CA ALA A 93 18.93 -2.19 15.50
C ALA A 93 20.21 -2.65 16.21
N TYR A 94 20.59 -1.90 17.23
CA TYR A 94 21.74 -2.16 18.08
C TYR A 94 21.36 -2.02 19.56
N ALA A 95 21.65 -3.05 20.35
CA ALA A 95 21.51 -3.03 21.79
C ALA A 95 22.73 -2.36 22.44
N VAL A 96 22.50 -1.25 23.13
CA VAL A 96 23.54 -0.57 23.90
C VAL A 96 23.79 -1.29 25.22
N ASN A 97 22.73 -1.86 25.81
CA ASN A 97 22.80 -2.70 26.99
C ASN A 97 21.57 -3.64 27.06
N ASP A 98 21.44 -4.40 28.14
CA ASP A 98 20.36 -5.37 28.30
C ASP A 98 18.96 -4.75 28.37
N ASN A 99 18.88 -3.44 28.62
CA ASN A 99 17.63 -2.71 28.82
C ASN A 99 17.34 -1.65 27.73
N LEU A 100 18.32 -1.31 26.90
CA LEU A 100 18.23 -0.22 25.92
C LEU A 100 18.82 -0.64 24.57
N SER A 101 18.04 -0.41 23.52
CA SER A 101 18.46 -0.55 22.12
C SER A 101 18.00 0.65 21.30
N PHE A 102 18.73 0.94 20.23
CA PHE A 102 18.34 1.92 19.21
C PHE A 102 18.19 1.21 17.88
N GLY A 103 17.19 1.60 17.11
CA GLY A 103 16.96 1.05 15.79
C GLY A 103 16.50 2.12 14.82
N GLY A 104 16.65 1.81 13.54
CA GLY A 104 16.21 2.65 12.44
C GLY A 104 15.91 1.79 11.22
N SER A 105 15.11 2.36 10.31
CA SER A 105 14.70 1.68 9.10
C SER A 105 14.81 2.61 7.90
N LEU A 106 15.25 2.06 6.78
CA LEU A 106 15.13 2.66 5.46
C LEU A 106 13.90 2.08 4.78
N LEU A 107 13.04 2.94 4.29
CA LEU A 107 11.82 2.54 3.59
C LEU A 107 11.91 3.00 2.14
N TYR A 108 11.87 2.04 1.22
CA TYR A 108 11.73 2.28 -0.19
C TYR A 108 10.28 2.02 -0.59
N ILE A 109 9.63 3.04 -1.16
CA ILE A 109 8.24 2.99 -1.59
C ILE A 109 8.21 3.19 -3.10
N ARG A 110 7.53 2.29 -3.81
CA ARG A 110 7.25 2.43 -5.23
C ARG A 110 5.74 2.37 -5.43
N GLY A 111 5.19 3.43 -6.01
CA GLY A 111 3.79 3.51 -6.41
C GLY A 111 3.68 3.64 -7.92
N GLU A 112 2.75 2.91 -8.52
CA GLU A 112 2.33 3.03 -9.91
C GLU A 112 0.83 3.32 -9.92
N ALA A 113 0.43 4.31 -10.70
CA ALA A 113 -0.96 4.70 -10.87
C ALA A 113 -1.27 4.77 -12.37
N THR A 114 -2.24 3.98 -12.80
CA THR A 114 -2.72 3.97 -14.20
C THR A 114 -4.12 4.55 -14.23
N LEU A 115 -4.33 5.55 -15.09
CA LEU A 115 -5.65 6.11 -15.34
C LEU A 115 -6.13 5.65 -16.70
N GLU A 116 -7.29 5.00 -16.74
CA GLU A 116 -7.98 4.64 -17.97
C GLU A 116 -9.24 5.49 -18.13
N LYS A 117 -9.54 5.82 -19.39
CA LYS A 117 -10.68 6.66 -19.78
C LYS A 117 -11.42 5.97 -20.93
N ASP A 118 -12.75 5.90 -20.84
CA ASP A 118 -13.59 5.49 -21.96
C ASP A 118 -13.40 6.43 -23.16
N THR A 119 -13.00 5.85 -24.29
CA THR A 119 -12.86 6.58 -25.56
C THR A 119 -14.06 6.37 -26.50
N ASP A 120 -14.94 5.41 -26.22
CA ASP A 120 -16.12 5.12 -27.06
C ASP A 120 -17.20 6.19 -26.93
N ALA A 121 -17.27 6.91 -25.80
CA ALA A 121 -18.14 8.06 -25.63
C ALA A 121 -17.83 9.26 -26.57
N LEU A 122 -16.64 9.30 -27.17
CA LEU A 122 -16.22 10.34 -28.13
C LEU A 122 -16.34 9.91 -29.60
N ALA A 123 -16.54 8.61 -29.86
CA ALA A 123 -16.66 8.06 -31.21
C ALA A 123 -18.09 8.18 -31.81
N GLY A 124 -19.04 8.71 -31.03
CA GLY A 124 -20.44 8.90 -31.42
C GLY A 124 -20.83 10.31 -31.87
N PHE A 125 -19.88 11.23 -32.08
CA PHE A 125 -20.11 12.60 -32.59
C PHE A 125 -19.57 12.79 -34.01
#